data_AF-Q9ZTM3-F1
#
_entry.id   AF-Q9ZTM3-F1
#
_cell.length_a   1.000
_cell.length_b   1.000
_cell.length_c   1.000
_cell.angle_alpha   90.00
_cell.angle_beta   90.00
_cell.angle_gamma   90.00
#
_symmetry.space_group_name_H-M   'P 1'
#
loop_
_entity.id
_entity.type
_entity.pdbx_description
1 polymer ?
#
loop_
_entity_poly.entity_id
_entity_poly.type
_entity_poly.pdbx_seq_one_letter_code
_entity_poly.pdbx_strand_id
1 'polypeptide(L)'
;VSDVVYEDIILDNVRNPIVIDQNYNSKNKNQPSRVKLVDIHFRNIRGTTPSILPVALNCSETLPCEGIELSNINLAPVGSIGPLSSAVCQNAKTILNGNINPPAC
;
A
#
# COMPACT_ATOMS: atom_id res chain seq x y z
N VAL A 1 -7.82 6.83 12.36
CA VAL A 1 -8.54 5.76 11.63
C VAL A 1 -7.93 4.46 12.07
N SER A 2 -8.76 3.51 12.43
CA SER A 2 -8.35 2.21 12.97
C SER A 2 -9.36 1.13 12.64
N ASP A 3 -8.94 -0.13 12.74
CA ASP A 3 -9.78 -1.32 12.54
C ASP A 3 -10.43 -1.33 11.15
N VAL A 4 -9.56 -1.25 10.12
CA VAL A 4 -10.00 -1.25 8.72
C VAL A 4 -9.46 -2.50 8.03
N VAL A 5 -10.35 -3.24 7.38
CA VAL A 5 -10.01 -4.49 6.69
C VAL A 5 -10.40 -4.39 5.22
N TYR A 6 -9.43 -4.66 4.34
CA TYR A 6 -9.60 -4.91 2.92
C TYR A 6 -9.23 -6.37 2.66
N GLU A 7 -10.21 -7.20 2.33
CA GLU A 7 -10.01 -8.65 2.22
C GLU A 7 -10.68 -9.22 0.97
N ASP A 8 -10.08 -10.27 0.40
CA ASP A 8 -10.59 -11.06 -0.73
C ASP A 8 -10.88 -10.24 -1.99
N ILE A 9 -9.98 -9.31 -2.31
CA ILE A 9 -10.12 -8.40 -3.45
C ILE A 9 -9.42 -8.96 -4.69
N ILE A 10 -10.15 -9.01 -5.82
CA ILE A 10 -9.60 -9.32 -7.14
C ILE A 10 -9.50 -8.04 -7.97
N LEU A 11 -8.29 -7.72 -8.43
CA LEU A 11 -7.99 -6.55 -9.23
C LEU A 11 -7.88 -6.91 -10.71
N ASP A 12 -8.53 -6.13 -11.58
CA ASP A 12 -8.39 -6.26 -13.02
C ASP A 12 -7.88 -4.94 -13.62
N ASN A 13 -6.64 -4.95 -14.09
CA ASN A 13 -5.98 -3.82 -14.74
C ASN A 13 -6.04 -2.52 -13.91
N VAL A 14 -5.83 -2.61 -12.59
CA VAL A 14 -5.98 -1.49 -11.66
C VAL A 14 -4.68 -0.70 -11.53
N ARG A 15 -4.74 0.61 -11.78
CA ARG A 15 -3.55 1.49 -11.78
C ARG A 15 -2.95 1.73 -10.40
N ASN A 16 -3.76 1.78 -9.34
CA ASN A 16 -3.27 2.01 -7.97
C ASN A 16 -3.83 0.92 -7.04
N PRO A 17 -3.22 -0.29 -7.04
CA PRO A 17 -3.72 -1.42 -6.25
C PRO A 17 -3.85 -1.14 -4.75
N ILE A 18 -2.74 -0.78 -4.09
CA ILE A 18 -2.71 -0.53 -2.63
C ILE A 18 -1.99 0.79 -2.38
N VAL A 19 -2.73 1.80 -1.92
CA VAL A 19 -2.18 3.12 -1.64
C VAL A 19 -2.66 3.64 -0.30
N ILE A 20 -1.72 4.08 0.54
CA ILE A 20 -1.96 5.00 1.66
C ILE A 20 -1.23 6.29 1.32
N ASP A 21 -1.95 7.41 1.27
CA ASP A 21 -1.36 8.72 0.99
C ASP A 21 -1.80 9.74 2.05
N GLN A 22 -0.95 9.96 3.06
CA GLN A 22 -1.14 10.98 4.08
C GLN A 22 -0.57 12.36 3.68
N ASN A 23 -0.07 12.49 2.45
CA ASN A 23 0.42 13.74 1.86
C ASN A 23 -0.56 14.29 0.80
N TYR A 24 -1.80 13.76 0.77
CA TYR A 24 -2.79 14.09 -0.23
C TYR A 24 -3.09 15.61 -0.28
N ASN A 25 -2.80 16.22 -1.44
CA ASN A 25 -3.04 17.63 -1.73
C ASN A 25 -2.43 18.63 -0.71
N SER A 26 -1.33 18.27 -0.04
CA SER A 26 -0.64 19.19 0.86
C SER A 26 0.03 20.31 0.06
N LYS A 27 -0.65 21.46 -0.09
CA LYS A 27 -0.06 22.68 -0.68
C LYS A 27 1.24 23.09 0.02
N ASN A 28 1.38 22.72 1.29
CA ASN A 28 2.59 22.86 2.08
C ASN A 28 3.06 21.47 2.55
N LYS A 29 4.15 20.96 1.95
CA LYS A 29 4.79 19.70 2.37
C LYS A 29 5.29 19.74 3.82
N ASN A 30 5.40 20.93 4.41
CA ASN A 30 5.85 21.14 5.79
C ASN A 30 4.74 20.92 6.84
N GLN A 31 3.51 20.59 6.42
CA GLN A 31 2.41 20.30 7.34
C GLN A 31 1.99 18.83 7.20
N PRO A 32 2.66 17.92 7.92
CA PRO A 32 2.32 16.50 7.87
C PRO A 32 0.92 16.26 8.43
N SER A 33 0.26 15.21 7.93
CA SER A 33 -1.07 14.82 8.41
C SER A 33 -1.04 14.53 9.91
N ARG A 34 -2.06 15.04 10.61
CA ARG A 34 -2.29 14.79 12.04
C ARG A 34 -3.29 13.66 12.30
N VAL A 35 -3.63 12.90 11.26
CA VAL A 35 -4.51 11.73 11.39
C VAL A 35 -3.66 10.50 11.63
N LYS A 36 -3.80 9.87 12.80
CA LYS A 36 -3.15 8.59 13.08
C LYS A 36 -3.87 7.46 12.33
N LEU A 37 -3.10 6.64 11.61
CA LEU A 37 -3.56 5.38 11.03
C LEU A 37 -2.94 4.24 11.82
N VAL A 38 -3.78 3.35 12.34
CA VAL A 38 -3.34 2.13 13.01
C VAL A 38 -4.22 0.96 12.59
N ASP A 39 -3.71 -0.26 12.68
CA ASP A 39 -4.52 -1.48 12.57
C ASP A 39 -5.35 -1.54 11.27
N ILE A 40 -4.62 -1.51 10.16
CA ILE A 40 -5.18 -1.54 8.80
C ILE A 40 -4.68 -2.80 8.11
N HIS A 41 -5.60 -3.60 7.61
CA HIS A 41 -5.29 -4.94 7.08
C HIS A 41 -5.62 -5.03 5.59
N PHE A 42 -4.66 -5.44 4.79
CA PHE A 42 -4.84 -5.83 3.39
C PHE A 42 -4.58 -7.32 3.26
N ARG A 43 -5.62 -8.11 2.97
CA ARG A 43 -5.57 -9.57 3.01
C ARG A 43 -6.08 -10.18 1.70
N ASN A 44 -5.37 -11.18 1.19
CA ASN A 44 -5.76 -11.94 0.00
C ASN A 44 -6.12 -11.06 -1.21
N ILE A 45 -5.31 -10.04 -1.48
CA ILE A 45 -5.50 -9.15 -2.63
C ILE A 45 -4.69 -9.68 -3.80
N ARG A 46 -5.36 -9.97 -4.91
CA ARG A 46 -4.75 -10.60 -6.09
C ARG A 46 -5.24 -9.99 -7.39
N GLY A 47 -4.44 -10.08 -8.45
CA GLY A 47 -4.88 -9.65 -9.78
C GLY A 47 -3.81 -8.95 -10.59
N THR A 48 -4.22 -8.01 -11.44
CA THR A 48 -3.35 -7.38 -12.44
C THR A 48 -3.28 -5.86 -12.32
N THR A 49 -2.15 -5.29 -12.73
CA THR A 49 -1.90 -3.84 -12.69
C THR A 49 -1.02 -3.37 -13.86
N PRO A 50 -1.34 -2.24 -14.50
CA PRO A 50 -0.49 -1.62 -15.51
C PRO A 50 0.57 -0.70 -14.89
N SER A 51 0.72 -0.68 -13.56
CA SER A 51 1.66 0.20 -12.85
C SER A 51 2.87 -0.57 -12.36
N ILE A 52 4.07 -0.05 -12.62
CA ILE A 52 5.33 -0.63 -12.15
C ILE A 52 5.43 -0.62 -10.62
N LEU A 53 4.85 0.40 -9.96
CA LEU A 53 4.81 0.50 -8.50
C LEU A 53 3.37 0.29 -8.00
N PRO A 54 2.99 -0.95 -7.63
CA PRO A 54 1.61 -1.26 -7.31
C PRO A 54 1.23 -1.03 -5.83
N VAL A 55 2.23 -0.91 -4.94
CA VAL A 55 2.03 -0.70 -3.51
C VAL A 55 2.82 0.53 -3.07
N ALA A 56 2.11 1.53 -2.52
CA ALA A 56 2.71 2.77 -2.01
C ALA A 56 2.09 3.16 -0.67
N LEU A 57 2.88 3.14 0.39
CA LEU A 57 2.46 3.49 1.75
C LEU A 57 3.18 4.76 2.21
N ASN A 58 2.59 5.91 1.91
CA ASN A 58 3.14 7.23 2.24
C ASN A 58 2.45 7.77 3.50
N CYS A 59 3.05 7.52 4.66
CA CYS A 59 2.52 7.93 5.95
C CYS A 59 3.20 9.20 6.49
N SER A 60 2.52 9.84 7.43
CA SER A 60 2.95 11.07 8.11
C SER A 60 4.24 10.85 8.88
N GLU A 61 5.20 11.76 8.70
CA GLU A 61 6.46 11.76 9.46
C GLU A 61 6.23 11.95 10.97
N THR A 62 5.22 12.75 11.33
CA THR A 62 4.91 13.05 12.75
C THR A 62 3.99 12.02 13.41
N LEU A 63 3.20 11.30 12.61
CA LEU A 63 2.32 10.24 13.07
C LEU A 63 2.43 9.02 12.14
N PRO A 64 3.54 8.25 12.24
CA PRO A 64 3.74 7.07 11.43
C PRO A 64 2.56 6.10 11.49
N CYS A 65 2.29 5.41 10.38
CA CYS A 65 1.31 4.32 10.36
C CYS A 65 1.84 3.12 11.15
N GLU A 66 0.99 2.47 11.94
CA GLU A 66 1.39 1.33 12.78
C GLU A 66 0.42 0.15 12.64
N GLY A 67 0.94 -1.07 12.58
CA GLY A 67 0.10 -2.25 12.38
C GLY A 67 -0.54 -2.26 11.00
N ILE A 68 0.21 -1.90 9.96
CA ILE A 68 -0.24 -2.04 8.58
C ILE A 68 0.07 -3.47 8.13
N GLU A 69 -0.93 -4.32 8.08
CA GLU A 69 -0.75 -5.71 7.65
C GLU A 69 -0.89 -5.83 6.13
N LEU A 70 0.10 -6.46 5.50
CA LEU A 70 0.02 -6.97 4.13
C LEU A 70 0.08 -8.49 4.21
N SER A 71 -1.01 -9.17 3.87
CA SER A 71 -1.09 -10.62 3.88
C SER A 71 -1.58 -11.19 2.56
N ASN A 72 -0.85 -12.16 2.01
CA ASN A 72 -1.23 -12.86 0.79
C ASN A 72 -1.54 -11.90 -0.38
N ILE A 73 -0.61 -10.99 -0.65
CA ILE A 73 -0.70 -10.04 -1.76
C ILE A 73 -0.06 -10.67 -3.00
N ASN A 74 -0.77 -10.72 -4.13
CA ASN A 74 -0.27 -11.30 -5.37
C ASN A 74 -0.70 -10.53 -6.62
N LEU A 75 0.15 -9.62 -7.07
CA LEU A 75 -0.09 -8.75 -8.21
C LEU A 75 0.81 -9.13 -9.39
N ALA A 76 0.23 -9.15 -10.58
CA ALA A 76 0.94 -9.41 -11.82
C ALA A 76 0.91 -8.17 -12.74
N PRO A 77 1.99 -7.89 -13.48
CA PRO A 77 1.99 -6.81 -14.45
C PRO A 77 1.07 -7.16 -15.62
N VAL A 78 0.40 -6.16 -16.19
CA VAL A 78 -0.30 -6.27 -17.48
C VAL A 78 0.23 -5.23 -18.46
N GLY A 79 0.35 -5.62 -19.73
CA GLY A 79 0.95 -4.80 -20.78
C GLY A 79 2.48 -4.79 -20.76
N SER A 80 3.08 -3.87 -21.51
CA SER A 80 4.52 -3.81 -21.75
C SER A 80 5.27 -2.96 -20.70
N ILE A 81 5.04 -3.24 -19.41
CA ILE A 81 5.63 -2.45 -18.30
C ILE A 81 6.85 -3.10 -17.63
N GLY A 82 7.15 -4.35 -17.98
CA GLY A 82 8.22 -5.11 -17.32
C GLY A 82 7.81 -5.66 -15.95
N PRO A 83 8.77 -6.13 -15.13
CA PRO A 83 8.50 -6.62 -13.79
C PRO A 83 8.04 -5.50 -12.85
N LEU A 84 7.20 -5.86 -11.89
CA LEU A 84 6.77 -4.94 -10.84
C LEU A 84 7.93 -4.63 -9.89
N SER A 85 8.02 -3.38 -9.47
CA SER A 85 8.95 -2.93 -8.43
C SER A 85 8.46 -3.31 -7.04
N SER A 86 9.40 -3.37 -6.09
CA SER A 86 9.06 -3.48 -4.67
C SER A 86 8.24 -2.28 -4.20
N ALA A 87 7.47 -2.48 -3.13
CA ALA A 87 6.67 -1.42 -2.52
C ALA A 87 7.53 -0.23 -2.06
N VAL A 88 6.96 0.98 -2.13
CA VAL A 88 7.53 2.17 -1.48
C VAL A 88 6.80 2.41 -0.18
N CYS A 89 7.55 2.47 0.93
CA CYS A 89 6.98 2.68 2.26
C CYS A 89 7.72 3.78 2.99
N GLN A 90 6.99 4.81 3.40
CA GLN A 90 7.49 5.97 4.12
C GLN A 90 6.72 6.08 5.43
N ASN A 91 7.43 6.03 6.55
CA ASN A 91 6.85 6.13 7.90
C ASN A 91 5.72 5.11 8.17
N ALA A 92 5.80 3.93 7.57
CA ALA A 92 4.83 2.86 7.76
C ALA A 92 5.51 1.66 8.43
N LYS A 93 4.99 1.23 9.58
CA LYS A 93 5.42 -0.01 10.23
C LYS A 93 4.51 -1.15 9.74
N THR A 94 5.05 -1.95 8.83
CA THR A 94 4.34 -3.06 8.19
C THR A 94 4.51 -4.37 8.94
N ILE A 95 3.49 -5.22 8.83
CA ILE A 95 3.51 -6.62 9.22
C ILE A 95 3.26 -7.43 7.95
N LEU A 96 4.22 -8.25 7.55
CA LEU A 96 4.11 -9.08 6.35
C LEU A 96 3.77 -10.52 6.72
N ASN A 97 2.74 -11.08 6.10
CA ASN A 97 2.28 -12.45 6.37
C ASN A 97 2.01 -13.22 5.06
N GLY A 98 2.54 -14.44 4.93
CA GLY A 98 2.27 -15.29 3.77
C GLY A 98 2.96 -14.82 2.50
N ASN A 99 2.33 -15.05 1.34
CA ASN A 99 2.93 -14.71 0.04
C ASN A 99 2.79 -13.20 -0.26
N ILE A 100 3.89 -12.52 -0.55
CA ILE A 100 3.91 -11.10 -0.89
C ILE A 100 4.63 -10.92 -2.22
N ASN A 101 3.85 -10.72 -3.28
CA ASN A 101 4.32 -10.50 -4.64
C ASN A 101 3.61 -9.28 -5.26
N PRO A 102 4.34 -8.24 -5.71
CA PRO A 102 5.79 -8.06 -5.56
C PRO A 102 6.22 -7.89 -4.09
N PRO A 103 7.53 -7.99 -3.77
CA PRO A 103 8.04 -7.78 -2.42
C PRO A 103 7.59 -6.44 -1.84
N ALA A 104 7.10 -6.44 -0.61
CA ALA A 104 6.77 -5.23 0.12
C ALA A 104 7.96 -4.77 0.97
N CYS A 105 7.78 -3.65 1.67
CA CYS A 105 8.61 -3.25 2.80
C CYS A 105 8.53 -4.31 3.92
#